data_AF-A0A845GCA3-F1
#
_entry.id   AF-A0A845GCA3-F1
#
_cell.length_a   1.000
_cell.length_b   1.000
_cell.length_c   1.000
_cell.angle_alpha   90.00
_cell.angle_beta   90.00
_cell.angle_gamma   90.00
#
_symmetry.space_group_name_H-M   'P 1'
#
loop_
_entity.id
_entity.type
_entity.pdbx_description
1 polymer ?
#
loop_
_entity_poly.entity_id
_entity_poly.type
_entity_poly.pdbx_seq_one_letter_code
_entity_poly.pdbx_strand_id
1 'polypeptide(L)'
;MNTSIYDKTAKGREEIATRKHQLAPRLRTLLVLIDGRRTEEELLRNVAGLGLTASALSELLAGEFIVLSTSYASLAEVPAETPPEPEPEPVQLPVAAQVQQFQSLYNFYNKTIKSTIGLRGFTLQLKVEKASSVEELRELRVPYLEAVQKAKGSDTAAALALQLDRLLGMAPAADSLTFD
;
A
#
# COMPACT_ATOMS: atom_id res chain seq x y z
N MET A 1 5.16 4.28 -29.48
CA MET A 1 6.02 4.99 -28.51
C MET A 1 5.74 4.34 -27.17
N ASN A 2 6.72 3.60 -26.65
CA ASN A 2 6.54 2.80 -25.44
C ASN A 2 6.69 3.72 -24.22
N THR A 3 5.57 4.09 -23.63
CA THR A 3 5.54 4.88 -22.39
C THR A 3 5.75 3.96 -21.20
N SER A 4 7.02 3.70 -20.86
CA SER A 4 7.45 3.07 -19.61
C SER A 4 7.45 4.09 -18.48
N ILE A 5 6.74 3.83 -17.39
CA ILE A 5 6.69 4.71 -16.22
C ILE A 5 7.33 4.01 -15.02
N TYR A 6 8.24 4.71 -14.34
CA TYR A 6 8.95 4.21 -13.16
C TYR A 6 8.40 4.85 -11.88
N ASP A 7 8.27 4.06 -10.82
CA ASP A 7 7.96 4.54 -9.46
C ASP A 7 9.06 4.18 -8.45
N LYS A 8 9.13 4.97 -7.37
CA LYS A 8 10.08 4.77 -6.26
C LYS A 8 9.62 3.60 -5.39
N THR A 9 10.50 2.62 -5.18
CA THR A 9 10.26 1.53 -4.23
C THR A 9 10.40 2.03 -2.79
N ALA A 10 10.00 1.20 -1.81
CA ALA A 10 10.25 1.49 -0.39
C ALA A 10 11.74 1.72 -0.09
N LYS A 11 12.62 0.94 -0.72
CA LYS A 11 14.09 1.08 -0.64
C LYS A 11 14.58 2.41 -1.22
N GLY A 12 14.01 2.83 -2.35
CA GLY A 12 14.26 4.16 -2.93
C GLY A 12 13.87 5.31 -2.01
N ARG A 13 12.71 5.21 -1.36
CA ARG A 13 12.24 6.22 -0.39
C ARG A 13 13.09 6.23 0.88
N GLU A 14 13.47 5.06 1.40
CA GLU A 14 14.36 4.96 2.57
C GLU A 14 15.73 5.58 2.27
N GLU A 15 16.27 5.40 1.05
CA GLU A 15 17.54 6.01 0.66
C GLU A 15 17.48 7.55 0.61
N ILE A 16 16.37 8.10 0.11
CA ILE A 16 16.16 9.55 0.13
C ILE A 16 16.09 10.06 1.58
N ALA A 17 15.45 9.33 2.48
CA ALA A 17 15.26 9.75 3.87
C ALA A 17 16.54 9.59 4.72
N THR A 18 17.26 8.47 4.57
CA THR A 18 18.28 8.03 5.53
C THR A 18 19.70 7.97 4.96
N ARG A 19 19.88 8.05 3.62
CA ARG A 19 21.18 7.88 2.93
C ARG A 19 21.93 6.60 3.32
N LYS A 20 21.19 5.57 3.70
CA LYS A 20 21.69 4.34 4.33
C LYS A 20 22.33 3.38 3.34
N HIS A 21 21.95 3.46 2.06
CA HIS A 21 22.43 2.61 0.98
C HIS A 21 23.59 3.23 0.18
N GLN A 22 24.12 4.38 0.61
CA GLN A 22 25.28 5.05 0.01
C GLN A 22 25.15 5.25 -1.51
N LEU A 23 23.93 5.54 -1.98
CA LEU A 23 23.66 5.73 -3.39
C LEU A 23 24.42 6.95 -3.91
N ALA A 24 24.97 6.83 -5.12
CA ALA A 24 25.69 7.92 -5.75
C ALA A 24 24.81 9.19 -5.81
N PRO A 25 25.34 10.38 -5.47
CA PRO A 25 24.55 11.62 -5.38
C PRO A 25 23.83 11.97 -6.69
N ARG A 26 24.40 11.55 -7.83
CA ARG A 26 23.77 11.65 -9.16
C ARG A 26 22.52 10.79 -9.29
N LEU A 27 22.60 9.50 -8.93
CA LEU A 27 21.47 8.57 -8.96
C LEU A 27 20.38 8.99 -7.98
N ARG A 28 20.75 9.56 -6.83
CA ARG A 28 19.76 10.06 -5.86
C ARG A 28 18.96 11.25 -6.41
N THR A 29 19.61 12.12 -7.17
CA THR A 29 18.92 13.25 -7.82
C THR A 29 17.87 12.74 -8.81
N LEU A 30 18.21 11.71 -9.58
CA LEU A 30 17.28 11.02 -10.47
C LEU A 30 16.14 10.35 -9.68
N LEU A 31 16.47 9.66 -8.58
CA LEU A 31 15.50 8.98 -7.73
C LEU A 31 14.46 9.95 -7.13
N VAL A 32 14.87 11.17 -6.76
CA VAL A 32 13.94 12.21 -6.25
C VAL A 32 12.97 12.68 -7.35
N LEU A 33 13.43 12.75 -8.60
CA LEU A 33 12.64 13.19 -9.77
C LEU A 33 11.60 12.16 -10.23
N ILE A 34 11.83 10.87 -9.94
CA ILE A 34 10.93 9.78 -10.28
C ILE A 34 9.75 9.83 -9.31
N ASP A 35 8.53 10.07 -9.80
CA ASP A 35 7.33 10.22 -8.98
C ASP A 35 6.17 9.31 -9.42
N GLY A 36 6.44 8.32 -10.28
CA GLY A 36 5.39 7.43 -10.79
C GLY A 36 4.43 8.09 -11.79
N ARG A 37 4.64 9.36 -12.15
CA ARG A 37 3.79 10.13 -13.07
C ARG A 37 4.43 10.43 -14.41
N ARG A 38 5.76 10.31 -14.51
CA ARG A 38 6.53 10.68 -15.69
C ARG A 38 6.97 9.43 -16.44
N THR A 39 6.97 9.53 -17.77
CA THR A 39 7.48 8.47 -18.64
C THR A 39 9.01 8.48 -18.63
N GLU A 40 9.63 7.37 -19.01
CA GLU A 40 11.07 7.22 -19.18
C GLU A 40 11.63 8.34 -20.07
N GLU A 41 10.98 8.58 -21.20
CA GLU A 41 11.37 9.57 -22.20
C GLU A 41 11.41 10.99 -21.59
N GLU A 42 10.38 11.33 -20.82
CA GLU A 42 10.27 12.61 -20.11
C GLU A 42 11.31 12.72 -18.99
N LEU A 43 11.55 11.63 -18.24
CA LEU A 43 12.58 11.58 -17.20
C LEU A 43 13.97 11.79 -17.79
N LEU A 44 14.31 11.05 -18.85
CA LEU A 44 15.57 11.16 -19.57
C LEU A 44 15.75 12.56 -20.17
N ARG A 45 14.70 13.17 -20.72
CA ARG A 45 14.74 14.54 -21.23
C ARG A 45 15.02 15.56 -20.13
N ASN A 46 14.42 15.40 -18.95
CA ASN A 46 14.63 16.30 -17.80
C ASN A 46 16.03 16.17 -17.19
N VAL A 47 16.64 14.98 -17.25
CA VAL A 47 17.94 14.70 -16.62
C VAL A 47 19.11 14.65 -17.61
N ALA A 48 18.85 14.81 -18.91
CA ALA A 48 19.85 14.90 -19.97
C ALA A 48 20.91 15.98 -19.70
N GLY A 49 20.51 17.13 -19.15
CA GLY A 49 21.43 18.22 -18.78
C GLY A 49 22.36 17.92 -17.60
N LEU A 50 22.10 16.84 -16.85
CA LEU A 50 22.88 16.41 -15.69
C LEU A 50 23.82 15.23 -16.02
N GLY A 51 23.83 14.76 -17.27
CA GLY A 51 24.58 13.59 -17.72
C GLY A 51 24.01 12.26 -17.22
N LEU A 52 22.75 12.25 -16.80
CA LEU A 52 22.01 11.05 -16.40
C LEU A 52 21.29 10.50 -17.63
N THR A 53 21.56 9.24 -17.96
CA THR A 53 21.03 8.56 -19.15
C THR A 53 20.31 7.27 -18.74
N ALA A 54 19.90 6.46 -19.72
CA ALA A 54 19.26 5.17 -19.46
C ALA A 54 20.09 4.26 -18.53
N SER A 55 21.43 4.33 -18.58
CA SER A 55 22.29 3.59 -17.64
C SER A 55 22.01 3.92 -16.17
N ALA A 56 21.71 5.18 -15.85
CA ALA A 56 21.39 5.58 -14.48
C ALA A 56 20.03 5.02 -14.01
N LEU A 57 19.06 4.93 -14.92
CA LEU A 57 17.80 4.24 -14.64
C LEU A 57 18.05 2.75 -14.41
N SER A 58 18.83 2.10 -15.28
CA SER A 58 19.21 0.69 -15.13
C SER A 58 19.91 0.41 -13.80
N GLU A 59 20.80 1.29 -13.34
CA GLU A 59 21.46 1.16 -12.03
C GLU A 59 20.46 1.28 -10.86
N LEU A 60 19.52 2.24 -10.92
CA LEU A 60 18.48 2.36 -9.91
C LEU A 60 17.55 1.14 -9.88
N LEU A 61 17.28 0.56 -11.04
CA LEU A 61 16.46 -0.64 -11.22
C LEU A 61 17.19 -1.88 -10.68
N ALA A 62 18.47 -2.04 -11.03
CA ALA A 62 19.33 -3.12 -10.53
C ALA A 62 19.54 -3.04 -9.02
N GLY A 63 19.58 -1.83 -8.47
CA GLY A 63 19.62 -1.59 -7.01
C GLY A 63 18.26 -1.71 -6.32
N GLU A 64 17.18 -1.99 -7.06
CA GLU A 64 15.79 -2.08 -6.58
C GLU A 64 15.29 -0.79 -5.91
N PHE A 65 15.86 0.36 -6.25
CA PHE A 65 15.41 1.67 -5.76
C PHE A 65 14.20 2.19 -6.53
N ILE A 66 14.01 1.73 -7.76
CA ILE A 66 12.85 2.02 -8.61
C ILE A 66 12.29 0.74 -9.21
N VAL A 67 11.01 0.78 -9.55
CA VAL A 67 10.30 -0.32 -10.21
C VAL A 67 9.55 0.21 -11.42
N LEU A 68 9.44 -0.61 -12.47
CA LEU A 68 8.58 -0.30 -13.60
C LEU A 68 7.12 -0.50 -13.17
N SER A 69 6.37 0.59 -13.02
CA SER A 69 4.99 0.55 -12.52
C SER A 69 3.96 0.37 -13.61
N THR A 70 4.22 0.91 -14.81
CA THR A 70 3.36 0.63 -15.96
C THR A 70 4.15 0.70 -17.25
N SER A 71 3.97 -0.31 -18.08
CA SER A 71 4.40 -0.34 -19.47
C SER A 71 3.14 -0.45 -20.32
N TYR A 72 2.70 0.64 -20.92
CA TYR A 72 1.63 0.59 -21.93
C TYR A 72 2.21 0.10 -23.27
N ALA A 73 2.56 -1.18 -23.31
CA ALA A 73 2.52 -1.93 -24.55
C ALA A 73 1.11 -2.54 -24.66
N SER A 74 0.45 -2.24 -25.77
CA SER A 74 -0.87 -2.71 -26.22
C SER A 74 -1.47 -3.94 -25.51
N LEU A 75 -2.74 -3.80 -25.09
CA LEU A 75 -3.72 -4.83 -24.70
C LEU A 75 -3.34 -6.29 -25.06
N ALA A 76 -2.98 -7.08 -24.05
CA ALA A 76 -3.35 -8.50 -23.86
C ALA A 76 -2.65 -9.01 -22.59
N GLU A 77 -3.39 -9.79 -21.80
CA GLU A 77 -2.94 -10.73 -20.76
C GLU A 77 -1.63 -10.43 -20.02
N VAL A 78 -1.78 -10.10 -18.74
CA VAL A 78 -0.76 -10.25 -17.70
C VAL A 78 -0.40 -11.73 -17.52
N PRO A 79 0.86 -12.15 -17.71
CA PRO A 79 1.40 -13.34 -17.07
C PRO A 79 2.38 -12.86 -15.99
N ALA A 80 1.91 -12.80 -14.74
CA ALA A 80 2.80 -12.76 -13.59
C ALA A 80 3.26 -14.20 -13.33
N GLU A 81 4.31 -14.65 -14.02
CA GLU A 81 5.03 -15.85 -13.61
C GLU A 81 5.94 -15.50 -12.42
N THR A 82 5.59 -16.06 -11.26
CA THR A 82 6.53 -16.42 -10.20
C THR A 82 6.32 -17.91 -9.94
N PRO A 83 7.34 -18.76 -10.09
CA PRO A 83 7.36 -20.01 -9.28
C PRO A 83 8.72 -20.29 -8.58
N PRO A 84 8.77 -21.08 -7.47
CA PRO A 84 7.76 -22.06 -7.02
C PRO A 84 7.26 -22.00 -5.54
N GLU A 85 5.92 -22.06 -5.35
CA GLU A 85 5.06 -23.19 -4.85
C GLU A 85 5.32 -23.87 -3.45
N PRO A 86 4.32 -24.38 -2.65
CA PRO A 86 2.88 -24.69 -2.93
C PRO A 86 1.77 -24.18 -1.94
N GLU A 87 0.59 -23.95 -2.54
CA GLU A 87 -0.83 -24.24 -2.14
C GLU A 87 -1.53 -23.69 -0.87
N PRO A 88 -2.89 -23.56 -0.87
CA PRO A 88 -3.84 -23.33 -1.97
C PRO A 88 -4.73 -22.09 -1.75
N GLU A 89 -5.41 -21.64 -2.81
CA GLU A 89 -6.26 -20.44 -2.90
C GLU A 89 -7.49 -20.46 -1.96
N PRO A 90 -8.11 -19.29 -1.68
CA PRO A 90 -9.18 -18.86 -2.58
C PRO A 90 -9.17 -17.35 -2.91
N VAL A 91 -9.52 -17.03 -4.17
CA VAL A 91 -10.00 -15.72 -4.67
C VAL A 91 -9.14 -14.50 -4.30
N GLN A 92 -7.99 -14.36 -4.97
CA GLN A 92 -7.19 -13.14 -4.86
C GLN A 92 -7.85 -12.02 -5.69
N LEU A 93 -8.51 -11.09 -4.98
CA LEU A 93 -8.63 -9.72 -5.45
C LEU A 93 -7.25 -9.25 -5.93
N PRO A 94 -7.14 -8.51 -7.05
CA PRO A 94 -5.85 -8.13 -7.63
C PRO A 94 -4.96 -7.52 -6.54
N VAL A 95 -3.65 -7.83 -6.52
CA VAL A 95 -2.70 -7.36 -5.49
C VAL A 95 -2.83 -5.84 -5.22
N ALA A 96 -3.16 -5.06 -6.25
CA ALA A 96 -3.51 -3.65 -6.13
C ALA A 96 -4.71 -3.39 -5.18
N ALA A 97 -5.79 -4.15 -5.29
CA ALA A 97 -6.95 -4.07 -4.41
C ALA A 97 -6.62 -4.46 -2.96
N GLN A 98 -5.76 -5.47 -2.74
CA GLN A 98 -5.32 -5.84 -1.39
C GLN A 98 -4.49 -4.73 -0.72
N VAL A 99 -3.59 -4.10 -1.48
CA VAL A 99 -2.80 -2.95 -1.00
C VAL A 99 -3.69 -1.73 -0.71
N GLN A 100 -4.71 -1.48 -1.54
CA GLN A 100 -5.70 -0.42 -1.31
C GLN A 100 -6.57 -0.71 -0.09
N GLN A 101 -6.96 -1.96 0.11
CA GLN A 101 -7.73 -2.42 1.26
C GLN A 101 -6.95 -2.25 2.56
N PHE A 102 -5.68 -2.67 2.57
CA PHE A 102 -4.77 -2.45 3.70
C PHE A 102 -4.64 -0.98 4.05
N GLN A 103 -4.35 -0.12 3.06
CA GLN A 103 -4.23 1.32 3.28
C GLN A 103 -5.53 1.93 3.82
N SER A 104 -6.68 1.49 3.32
CA SER A 104 -7.99 1.96 3.78
C SER A 104 -8.25 1.58 5.24
N LEU A 105 -7.97 0.33 5.62
CA LEU A 105 -8.08 -0.16 6.99
C LEU A 105 -7.12 0.58 7.93
N TYR A 106 -5.86 0.72 7.53
CA TYR A 106 -4.84 1.41 8.31
C TYR A 106 -5.21 2.87 8.59
N ASN A 107 -5.67 3.60 7.56
CA ASN A 107 -6.15 4.97 7.71
C ASN A 107 -7.40 5.05 8.58
N PHE A 108 -8.35 4.11 8.42
CA PHE A 108 -9.57 4.06 9.23
C PHE A 108 -9.26 3.89 10.72
N TYR A 109 -8.38 2.95 11.07
CA TYR A 109 -7.96 2.74 12.46
C TYR A 109 -7.26 3.97 13.03
N ASN A 110 -6.25 4.51 12.35
CA ASN A 110 -5.52 5.69 12.83
C ASN A 110 -6.43 6.89 13.06
N LYS A 111 -7.33 7.18 12.11
CA LYS A 111 -8.27 8.28 12.21
C LYS A 111 -9.25 8.08 13.36
N THR A 112 -9.82 6.88 13.47
CA THR A 112 -10.93 6.65 14.39
C THR A 112 -10.44 6.43 15.81
N ILE A 113 -9.37 5.67 16.03
CA ILE A 113 -8.76 5.48 17.37
C ILE A 113 -8.46 6.83 18.02
N LYS A 114 -7.85 7.75 17.27
CA LYS A 114 -7.52 9.09 17.74
C LYS A 114 -8.77 9.92 18.07
N SER A 115 -9.85 9.77 17.29
CA SER A 115 -11.08 10.55 17.45
C SER A 115 -12.06 9.99 18.49
N THR A 116 -12.09 8.68 18.74
CA THR A 116 -13.08 8.04 19.63
C THR A 116 -12.50 7.60 20.97
N ILE A 117 -11.27 7.08 20.99
CA ILE A 117 -10.65 6.49 22.19
C ILE A 117 -9.66 7.48 22.84
N GLY A 118 -9.00 8.33 22.03
CA GLY A 118 -8.01 9.30 22.52
C GLY A 118 -6.78 8.63 23.14
N LEU A 119 -6.28 9.14 24.28
CA LEU A 119 -5.09 8.59 24.95
C LEU A 119 -5.21 7.11 25.34
N ARG A 120 -6.43 6.63 25.61
CA ARG A 120 -6.71 5.22 25.95
C ARG A 120 -6.47 4.28 24.76
N GLY A 121 -6.39 4.83 23.54
CA GLY A 121 -6.19 4.09 22.29
C GLY A 121 -4.73 3.95 21.87
N PHE A 122 -3.78 4.49 22.64
CA PHE A 122 -2.37 4.53 22.27
C PHE A 122 -1.77 3.13 22.04
N THR A 123 -2.10 2.16 22.89
CA THR A 123 -1.67 0.76 22.73
C THR A 123 -2.24 0.13 21.46
N LEU A 124 -3.46 0.50 21.10
CA LEU A 124 -4.11 0.00 19.90
C LEU A 124 -3.51 0.62 18.64
N GLN A 125 -3.21 1.92 18.70
CA GLN A 125 -2.50 2.64 17.64
C GLN A 125 -1.13 2.02 17.38
N LEU A 126 -0.36 1.70 18.42
CA LEU A 126 0.95 1.05 18.26
C LEU A 126 0.84 -0.33 17.59
N LYS A 127 -0.21 -1.09 17.87
CA LYS A 127 -0.48 -2.37 17.20
C LYS A 127 -0.82 -2.18 15.73
N VAL A 128 -1.62 -1.17 15.41
CA VAL A 128 -1.95 -0.81 14.01
C VAL A 128 -0.70 -0.37 13.24
N GLU A 129 0.22 0.37 13.87
CA GLU A 129 1.50 0.74 13.25
C GLU A 129 2.44 -0.44 13.04
N LYS A 130 2.34 -1.49 13.86
CA LYS A 130 3.11 -2.73 13.68
C LYS A 130 2.52 -3.66 12.64
N ALA A 131 1.20 -3.62 12.46
CA ALA A 131 0.51 -4.46 11.50
C ALA A 131 0.98 -4.13 10.08
N SER A 132 1.46 -5.14 9.36
CA SER A 132 1.94 -5.00 7.98
C SER A 132 1.04 -5.68 6.94
N SER A 133 -0.02 -6.36 7.41
CA SER A 133 -0.95 -7.11 6.57
C SER A 133 -2.42 -6.88 6.97
N VAL A 134 -3.34 -7.15 6.04
CA VAL A 134 -4.80 -7.04 6.26
C VAL A 134 -5.25 -7.99 7.37
N GLU A 135 -4.67 -9.18 7.46
CA GLU A 135 -4.95 -10.15 8.54
C GLU A 135 -4.63 -9.60 9.93
N GLU A 136 -3.45 -9.01 10.13
CA GLU A 136 -3.09 -8.40 11.42
C GLU A 136 -4.06 -7.26 11.78
N LEU A 137 -4.45 -6.41 10.80
CA LEU A 137 -5.44 -5.36 11.01
C LEU A 137 -6.84 -5.93 11.32
N ARG A 138 -7.19 -7.10 10.78
CA ARG A 138 -8.43 -7.80 11.05
C ARG A 138 -8.46 -8.36 12.47
N GLU A 139 -7.35 -8.89 12.97
CA GLU A 139 -7.25 -9.37 14.36
C GLU A 139 -7.46 -8.24 15.38
N LEU A 140 -7.11 -7.01 15.03
CA LEU A 140 -7.33 -5.83 15.87
C LEU A 140 -8.79 -5.36 15.94
N ARG A 141 -9.70 -5.95 15.13
CA ARG A 141 -11.13 -5.57 15.09
C ARG A 141 -11.81 -5.71 16.45
N VAL A 142 -11.68 -6.88 17.08
CA VAL A 142 -12.32 -7.17 18.37
C VAL A 142 -11.84 -6.21 19.47
N PRO A 143 -10.52 -6.08 19.74
CA PRO A 143 -10.06 -5.18 20.79
C PRO A 143 -10.34 -3.70 20.47
N TYR A 144 -10.41 -3.33 19.20
CA TYR A 144 -10.84 -2.00 18.77
C TYR A 144 -12.29 -1.71 19.15
N LEU A 145 -13.22 -2.60 18.79
CA LEU A 145 -14.64 -2.39 19.04
C LEU A 145 -14.95 -2.36 20.53
N GLU A 146 -14.30 -3.21 21.33
CA GLU A 146 -14.42 -3.15 22.80
C GLU A 146 -13.91 -1.82 23.36
N ALA A 147 -12.79 -1.31 22.86
CA ALA A 147 -12.23 -0.04 23.29
C ALA A 147 -13.14 1.14 22.90
N VAL A 148 -13.71 1.12 21.68
CA VAL A 148 -14.69 2.12 21.24
C VAL A 148 -15.97 2.04 22.07
N GLN A 149 -16.49 0.85 22.34
CA GLN A 149 -17.70 0.68 23.14
C GLN A 149 -17.51 1.25 24.56
N LYS A 150 -16.36 1.01 25.19
CA LYS A 150 -16.02 1.57 26.49
C LYS A 150 -15.85 3.09 26.47
N ALA A 151 -15.40 3.68 25.37
CA ALA A 151 -15.13 5.11 25.26
C ALA A 151 -16.32 5.96 24.78
N LYS A 152 -17.12 5.43 23.84
CA LYS A 152 -18.20 6.15 23.15
C LYS A 152 -19.58 5.52 23.32
N GLY A 153 -19.67 4.28 23.80
CA GLY A 153 -20.92 3.54 23.95
C GLY A 153 -21.20 2.57 22.81
N SER A 154 -22.24 1.74 22.99
CA SER A 154 -22.56 0.62 22.10
C SER A 154 -23.03 1.04 20.71
N ASP A 155 -23.73 2.17 20.60
CA ASP A 155 -24.28 2.66 19.33
C ASP A 155 -23.16 3.05 18.34
N THR A 156 -22.19 3.86 18.81
CA THR A 156 -21.02 4.25 18.01
C THR A 156 -20.13 3.05 17.68
N ALA A 157 -19.98 2.10 18.59
CA ALA A 157 -19.24 0.87 18.34
C ALA A 157 -19.90 0.03 17.23
N ALA A 158 -21.23 -0.10 17.22
CA ALA A 158 -21.97 -0.81 16.18
C ALA A 158 -21.84 -0.13 14.80
N ALA A 159 -21.96 1.20 14.75
CA ALA A 159 -21.76 1.96 13.51
C ALA A 159 -20.35 1.76 12.92
N LEU A 160 -19.33 1.84 13.78
CA LEU A 160 -17.93 1.63 13.36
C LEU A 160 -17.62 0.18 13.01
N ALA A 161 -18.27 -0.78 13.66
CA ALA A 161 -18.18 -2.20 13.30
C ALA A 161 -18.67 -2.44 11.88
N LEU A 162 -19.83 -1.90 11.50
CA LEU A 162 -20.38 -2.02 10.15
C LEU A 162 -19.47 -1.41 9.07
N GLN A 163 -18.88 -0.25 9.36
CA GLN A 163 -17.92 0.37 8.44
C GLN A 163 -16.65 -0.47 8.29
N LEU A 164 -16.13 -0.99 9.41
CA LEU A 164 -14.93 -1.82 9.42
C LEU A 164 -15.16 -3.16 8.70
N ASP A 165 -16.34 -3.77 8.84
CA ASP A 165 -16.74 -4.99 8.15
C ASP A 165 -16.72 -4.82 6.62
N ARG A 166 -17.31 -3.72 6.14
CA ARG A 166 -17.28 -3.35 4.71
C ARG A 166 -15.86 -3.21 4.18
N LEU A 167 -14.97 -2.59 4.96
CA LEU A 167 -13.56 -2.44 4.58
C LEU A 167 -12.81 -3.77 4.58
N LEU A 168 -13.18 -4.69 5.48
CA LEU A 168 -12.62 -6.05 5.52
C LEU A 168 -13.18 -6.95 4.40
N GLY A 169 -14.19 -6.49 3.65
CA GLY A 169 -14.89 -7.32 2.69
C GLY A 169 -15.69 -8.45 3.36
N MET A 170 -15.85 -8.41 4.69
CA MET A 170 -16.90 -9.16 5.34
C MET A 170 -18.19 -8.47 4.91
N ALA A 171 -18.93 -9.15 4.02
CA ALA A 171 -20.31 -8.77 3.84
C ALA A 171 -20.94 -8.74 5.24
N PRO A 172 -21.76 -7.73 5.57
CA PRO A 172 -22.67 -7.93 6.68
C PRO A 172 -23.36 -9.26 6.39
N ALA A 173 -23.56 -10.10 7.41
CA ALA A 173 -24.50 -11.21 7.30
C ALA A 173 -25.88 -10.59 7.00
N ALA A 174 -26.08 -10.15 5.76
CA ALA A 174 -27.35 -9.91 5.14
C ALA A 174 -27.88 -11.32 4.98
N ASP A 175 -28.52 -11.77 6.06
CA ASP A 175 -29.86 -12.31 5.99
C ASP A 175 -30.07 -13.06 4.68
N SER A 176 -29.82 -14.37 4.75
CA SER A 176 -30.38 -15.32 3.81
C SER A 176 -31.87 -14.99 3.72
N LEU A 177 -32.24 -14.18 2.72
CA LEU A 177 -33.62 -13.90 2.37
C LEU A 177 -34.18 -15.24 1.87
N THR A 178 -34.67 -16.02 2.82
CA THR A 178 -35.68 -17.05 2.60
C THR A 178 -36.90 -16.30 2.09
N PHE A 179 -36.99 -16.21 0.77
CA PHE A 179 -38.27 -16.03 0.10
C PHE A 179 -39.00 -17.37 0.26
N ASP A 180 -40.03 -17.37 1.11
CA ASP A 180 -41.10 -18.38 1.11
C ASP A 180 -42.12 -18.02 0.03
#